data_AF-A0A7H0DH42-F1
#
_entry.id   AF-A0A7H0DH42-F1
#
_cell.length_a   1.000
_cell.length_b   1.000
_cell.length_c   1.000
_cell.angle_alpha   90.00
_cell.angle_beta   90.00
_cell.angle_gamma   90.00
#
_symmetry.space_group_name_H-M   'P 1'
#
loop_
_entity.id
_entity.type
_entity.pdbx_description
1 polymer ?
#
loop_
_entity_poly.entity_id
_entity_poly.type
_entity_poly.pdbx_seq_one_letter_code
_entity_poly.pdbx_strand_id
1 'polypeptide(L)' 'MTINRPYPIFTVRWLAVHGLAVPTVFFLGSISAMQFIQR' A
#
# COMPACT_ATOMS: atom_id res chain seq x y z
N MET A 1 9.00 -32.79 -9.25
CA MET A 1 8.57 -31.38 -9.37
C MET A 1 7.59 -31.06 -8.24
N THR A 2 8.06 -30.71 -7.04
CA THR A 2 7.20 -30.28 -5.95
C THR A 2 6.98 -28.78 -6.06
N ILE A 3 5.77 -28.36 -6.39
CA ILE A 3 5.39 -26.94 -6.50
C ILE A 3 5.30 -26.38 -5.08
N ASN A 4 6.29 -25.60 -4.65
CA ASN A 4 6.22 -24.83 -3.41
C ASN A 4 5.20 -23.70 -3.61
N ARG A 5 4.03 -23.83 -2.98
CA ARG A 5 2.97 -22.81 -3.00
C ARG A 5 3.07 -22.01 -1.70
N PRO A 6 3.72 -20.84 -1.69
CA PRO A 6 3.80 -20.02 -0.48
C PRO A 6 2.40 -19.55 -0.08
N TYR A 7 2.10 -19.64 1.22
CA TYR A 7 0.85 -19.12 1.76
C TYR A 7 0.87 -17.59 1.80
N PRO A 8 -0.27 -16.93 1.54
CA PRO A 8 -0.33 -15.48 1.56
C PRO A 8 -0.24 -14.94 3.00
N ILE A 9 0.34 -13.75 3.16
CA ILE A 9 0.52 -13.10 4.46
C ILE A 9 -0.72 -12.24 4.77
N PHE A 10 -1.63 -12.75 5.61
CA PHE A 10 -2.87 -12.06 6.03
C PHE A 10 -3.07 -12.11 7.56
N THR A 11 -2.06 -11.70 8.32
CA THR A 11 -2.22 -11.54 9.78
C THR A 11 -3.00 -10.27 10.11
N VAL A 12 -3.62 -10.20 11.30
CA VAL A 12 -4.31 -8.98 11.76
C VAL A 12 -3.40 -7.76 11.73
N ARG A 13 -2.13 -7.94 12.15
CA ARG A 13 -1.12 -6.88 12.05
C ARG A 13 -0.85 -6.46 10.61
N TRP A 14 -0.76 -7.42 9.68
CA TRP A 14 -0.56 -7.11 8.27
C TRP A 14 -1.70 -6.25 7.73
N LEU A 15 -2.95 -6.61 8.04
CA LEU A 15 -4.13 -5.83 7.63
C LEU A 15 -4.17 -4.45 8.28
N ALA A 16 -3.88 -4.35 9.57
CA ALA A 16 -3.88 -3.07 10.29
C ALA A 16 -2.84 -2.09 9.72
N VAL A 17 -1.63 -2.57 9.42
CA VAL A 17 -0.58 -1.74 8.81
C VAL A 17 -0.93 -1.38 7.37
N HIS A 18 -1.29 -2.36 6.53
CA HIS A 18 -1.55 -2.08 5.11
C HIS A 18 -2.83 -1.28 4.88
N GLY A 19 -3.84 -1.45 5.72
CA GLY A 19 -5.08 -0.67 5.67
C GLY A 19 -4.87 0.83 5.90
N LEU A 20 -3.83 1.21 6.65
CA LEU A 20 -3.47 2.63 6.85
C LEU A 20 -2.37 3.07 5.89
N ALA A 21 -1.31 2.27 5.74
CA ALA A 21 -0.12 2.64 4.99
C ALA A 21 -0.40 2.79 3.48
N VAL A 22 -1.20 1.89 2.88
CA VAL A 22 -1.46 1.93 1.43
C VAL A 22 -2.24 3.21 1.05
N PRO A 23 -3.38 3.55 1.71
CA PRO A 23 -4.04 4.82 1.43
C PRO A 23 -3.17 6.04 1.75
N THR A 24 -2.36 5.99 2.81
CA THR A 24 -1.46 7.10 3.17
C THR A 24 -0.46 7.40 2.06
N VAL A 25 0.21 6.38 1.52
CA VAL A 25 1.17 6.56 0.41
C VAL A 25 0.47 7.08 -0.84
N PHE A 26 -0.73 6.58 -1.15
CA PHE A 26 -1.55 7.09 -2.25
C PHE A 26 -1.81 8.60 -2.10
N PHE A 27 -2.25 9.04 -0.91
CA PHE A 27 -2.52 10.46 -0.67
C PHE A 27 -1.26 11.32 -0.69
N LEU A 28 -0.14 10.85 -0.13
CA LEU A 28 1.14 11.57 -0.23
C LEU A 28 1.56 11.78 -1.69
N GLY A 29 1.39 10.75 -2.53
CA GLY A 29 1.59 10.88 -3.98
C GLY A 29 0.68 11.94 -4.59
N SER A 30 -0.62 11.91 -4.28
CA SER A 30 -1.57 12.91 -4.79
C SER A 30 -1.24 14.35 -4.35
N ILE A 31 -0.88 14.55 -3.09
CA ILE A 31 -0.52 15.87 -2.53
C ILE A 31 0.79 16.37 -3.14
N SER A 32 1.74 15.48 -3.39
CA SER A 32 2.99 15.82 -4.08
C SER A 32 2.73 16.31 -5.50
N ALA A 33 1.79 15.69 -6.23
CA ALA A 33 1.39 16.13 -7.56
C ALA A 33 0.68 17.49 -7.53
N MET A 34 -0.15 17.73 -6.50
CA MET A 34 -0.83 19.02 -6.31
C MET A 34 0.15 20.20 -6.18
N GLN A 35 1.37 19.98 -5.67
CA GLN A 35 2.38 21.03 -5.54
C GLN A 35 2.80 21.64 -6.89
N PHE A 36 2.53 20.95 -8.00
CA PHE A 36 2.95 21.38 -9.35
C PHE A 36 1.77 21.80 -10.24
N ILE A 37 0.55 21.88 -9.72
CA ILE A 37 -0.61 22.36 -10.47
C ILE A 37 -0.49 23.87 -10.66
N GLN A 38 -0.56 24.32 -11.91
CA GLN A 38 -0.63 25.73 -12.28
C GLN A 38 -2.09 26.14 -12.60
N ARG A 39 -2.40 27.42 -12.46
CA ARG A 39 -3.73 28.00 -12.70
C ARG A 39 -3.81 28.73 -14.05
#